data_AF-A0A7K1BIE5-F1
#
_entry.id   AF-A0A7K1BIE5-F1
#
_cell.length_a   1.000
_cell.length_b   1.000
_cell.length_c   1.000
_cell.angle_alpha   90.00
_cell.angle_beta   90.00
_cell.angle_gamma   90.00
#
_symmetry.space_group_name_H-M   'P 1'
#
loop_
_entity.id
_entity.type
_entity.pdbx_description
1 polymer ?
#
loop_
_entity_poly.entity_id
_entity_poly.type
_entity_poly.pdbx_seq_one_letter_code
_entity_poly.pdbx_strand_id
1 'polypeptide(L)'
;MNDSLRNFLEWMAGTPLRVLIILISAGLAQAFGSRAITRAMNRLATADLLPGPRNIVARQKERASTIGGVLSATLKVAIWIIAIAMALGEFGFDLGPLIASAGVVGVALGLGAQTLVRDVLSGIFMLIEDQYGVGDEIEVLEVQGIVEKVGLRVTTVRDGSGTLWYLRNGEILKVGNQSQSG
;
A
#
# COMPACT_ATOMS: atom_id res chain seq x y z
N MET A 1 26.28 -47.95 -18.03
CA MET A 1 25.37 -46.79 -17.95
C MET A 1 26.25 -45.56 -17.81
N ASN A 2 26.38 -44.78 -18.89
CA ASN A 2 27.35 -43.69 -19.00
C ASN A 2 27.18 -42.66 -17.86
N ASP A 3 28.28 -42.18 -17.29
CA ASP A 3 28.27 -41.15 -16.23
C ASP A 3 27.54 -39.86 -16.68
N SER A 4 27.55 -39.57 -17.99
CA SER A 4 26.76 -38.49 -18.60
C SER A 4 25.25 -38.66 -18.43
N LEU A 5 24.72 -39.89 -18.45
CA LEU A 5 23.30 -40.17 -18.24
C LEU A 5 22.93 -40.04 -16.76
N ARG A 6 23.81 -40.43 -15.84
CA ARG A 6 23.58 -40.25 -14.39
C ARG A 6 23.58 -38.78 -13.99
N ASN A 7 24.56 -38.01 -14.45
CA ASN A 7 24.61 -36.56 -14.21
C ASN A 7 23.42 -35.82 -14.81
N PHE A 8 22.97 -36.23 -15.99
CA PHE A 8 21.76 -35.67 -16.61
C PHE A 8 20.49 -36.02 -15.83
N LEU A 9 20.36 -37.26 -15.34
CA LEU A 9 19.22 -37.70 -14.52
C LEU A 9 19.18 -37.02 -13.14
N GLU A 10 20.34 -36.82 -12.50
CA GLU A 10 20.45 -36.10 -11.23
C GLU A 10 20.11 -34.62 -11.37
N TRP A 11 20.59 -33.98 -12.45
CA TRP A 11 20.25 -32.59 -12.77
C TRP A 11 18.75 -32.44 -13.11
N MET A 12 18.20 -33.34 -13.92
CA MET A 12 16.76 -33.38 -14.25
C MET A 12 15.87 -33.63 -13.03
N ALA A 13 16.34 -34.39 -12.04
CA ALA A 13 15.59 -34.63 -10.81
C ALA A 13 15.62 -33.42 -9.86
N GLY A 14 16.69 -32.62 -9.87
CA GLY A 14 16.89 -31.51 -8.94
C GLY A 14 16.38 -30.16 -9.43
N THR A 15 16.99 -29.62 -10.50
CA THR A 15 16.76 -28.24 -10.95
C THR A 15 15.32 -28.01 -11.45
N PRO A 16 14.73 -28.87 -12.29
CA PRO A 16 13.33 -28.73 -12.71
C PRO A 16 12.34 -28.78 -11.54
N LEU A 17 12.60 -29.61 -10.53
CA LEU A 17 11.74 -29.71 -9.34
C LEU A 17 11.77 -28.41 -8.53
N ARG A 18 12.95 -27.82 -8.32
CA ARG A 18 13.07 -26.55 -7.61
C ARG A 18 12.40 -25.40 -8.34
N VAL A 19 12.58 -25.32 -9.66
CA VAL A 19 11.89 -24.33 -10.51
C VAL A 19 10.37 -24.53 -10.39
N LEU A 20 9.89 -25.77 -10.41
CA LEU A 20 8.47 -26.07 -10.27
C LEU A 20 7.93 -25.65 -8.89
N ILE A 21 8.70 -25.85 -7.82
CA ILE A 21 8.36 -25.36 -6.46
C ILE A 21 8.29 -23.83 -6.44
N ILE A 22 9.25 -23.13 -7.05
CA ILE A 22 9.25 -21.66 -7.18
C ILE A 22 8.00 -21.20 -7.92
N LEU A 23 7.65 -21.82 -9.04
CA LEU A 23 6.47 -21.46 -9.82
C LEU A 23 5.15 -21.74 -9.06
N ILE A 24 5.05 -22.87 -8.36
CA ILE A 24 3.88 -23.20 -7.53
C ILE A 24 3.74 -22.20 -6.39
N SER A 25 4.82 -21.93 -5.65
CA SER A 25 4.82 -20.97 -4.55
C SER A 25 4.47 -19.56 -5.02
N ALA A 26 4.99 -19.12 -6.17
CA ALA A 26 4.62 -17.85 -6.79
C ALA A 26 3.14 -17.81 -7.18
N GLY A 27 2.64 -18.89 -7.79
CA GLY A 27 1.22 -19.03 -8.14
C GLY A 27 0.31 -18.98 -6.90
N LEU A 28 0.68 -19.67 -5.82
CA LEU A 28 -0.04 -19.66 -4.54
C LEU A 28 -0.01 -18.27 -3.91
N ALA A 29 1.17 -17.64 -3.83
CA ALA A 29 1.33 -16.29 -3.31
C ALA A 29 0.48 -15.27 -4.10
N GLN A 30 0.48 -15.36 -5.42
CA GLN A 30 -0.36 -14.50 -6.27
C GLN A 30 -1.85 -14.78 -6.03
N ALA A 31 -2.26 -16.04 -5.98
CA ALA A 31 -3.66 -16.42 -5.82
C ALA A 31 -4.19 -16.09 -4.42
N PHE A 32 -3.34 -16.11 -3.40
CA PHE A 32 -3.67 -15.66 -2.05
C PHE A 32 -3.71 -14.13 -1.97
N GLY A 33 -2.68 -13.45 -2.48
CA GLY A 33 -2.58 -11.99 -2.41
C GLY A 33 -3.66 -11.27 -3.22
N SER A 34 -3.95 -11.70 -4.45
CA SER A 34 -5.05 -11.13 -5.26
C SER A 34 -6.43 -11.35 -4.62
N ARG A 35 -6.63 -12.48 -3.94
CA ARG A 35 -7.84 -12.72 -3.14
C ARG A 35 -7.88 -11.82 -1.91
N ALA A 36 -6.76 -11.64 -1.21
CA ALA A 36 -6.68 -10.76 -0.04
C ALA A 36 -6.98 -9.30 -0.43
N ILE A 37 -6.42 -8.82 -1.55
CA ILE A 37 -6.68 -7.49 -2.10
C ILE A 37 -8.14 -7.33 -2.45
N THR A 38 -8.70 -8.24 -3.25
CA THR A 38 -10.12 -8.17 -3.65
C THR A 38 -11.04 -8.21 -2.42
N ARG A 39 -10.73 -9.04 -1.41
CA ARG A 39 -11.49 -9.06 -0.15
C ARG A 39 -11.38 -7.75 0.62
N ALA A 40 -10.20 -7.19 0.76
CA ALA A 40 -9.97 -5.91 1.45
C ALA A 40 -10.71 -4.76 0.74
N MET A 41 -10.60 -4.67 -0.59
CA MET A 41 -11.27 -3.65 -1.38
C MET A 41 -12.78 -3.78 -1.36
N ASN A 42 -13.31 -5.00 -1.39
CA ASN A 42 -14.74 -5.24 -1.24
C ASN A 42 -15.23 -4.81 0.16
N ARG A 43 -14.44 -5.06 1.21
CA ARG A 43 -14.75 -4.59 2.58
C ARG A 43 -14.78 -3.08 2.66
N LEU A 44 -13.80 -2.39 2.07
CA LEU A 44 -13.75 -0.93 2.03
C LEU A 44 -14.91 -0.32 1.24
N ALA A 45 -15.30 -0.95 0.13
CA ALA A 45 -16.47 -0.54 -0.65
C ALA A 45 -17.80 -0.69 0.12
N THR A 46 -17.86 -1.59 1.10
CA THR A 46 -19.06 -1.84 1.93
C THR A 46 -19.02 -1.16 3.31
N ALA A 47 -17.84 -0.82 3.85
CA ALA A 47 -17.69 -0.26 5.19
C ALA A 47 -18.05 1.24 5.26
N ASP A 48 -17.90 1.97 4.15
CA ASP A 48 -18.23 3.41 4.04
C ASP A 48 -19.69 3.67 3.57
N LEU A 49 -20.60 2.69 3.74
CA LEU A 49 -22.02 2.86 3.44
C LEU A 49 -22.72 3.72 4.51
N LEU A 50 -22.42 5.02 4.52
CA LEU A 50 -23.46 5.98 4.87
C LEU A 50 -24.63 5.75 3.90
N PRO A 51 -25.90 5.66 4.35
CA PRO A 51 -27.04 5.55 3.44
C PRO A 51 -27.14 6.83 2.60
N GLY A 52 -26.46 6.82 1.45
CA GLY A 52 -26.41 7.89 0.48
C GLY A 52 -27.10 7.49 -0.83
N PRO A 53 -27.50 8.45 -1.67
CA PRO A 53 -28.18 8.16 -2.94
C PRO A 53 -27.38 7.16 -3.81
N ARG A 54 -28.10 6.28 -4.53
CA ARG A 54 -27.55 5.13 -5.30
C ARG A 54 -26.37 5.49 -6.22
N ASN A 55 -26.26 6.74 -6.65
CA ASN A 55 -25.20 7.27 -7.52
C ASN A 55 -23.84 7.49 -6.82
N ILE A 56 -23.79 7.65 -5.49
CA ILE A 56 -22.55 7.79 -4.72
C ILE A 56 -21.93 6.41 -4.45
N VAL A 57 -22.77 5.44 -4.09
CA VAL A 57 -22.37 4.05 -3.83
C VAL A 57 -21.79 3.38 -5.08
N ALA A 58 -22.38 3.63 -6.26
CA ALA A 58 -21.86 3.12 -7.53
C ALA A 58 -20.44 3.64 -7.83
N ARG A 59 -20.21 4.94 -7.64
CA ARG A 59 -18.89 5.58 -7.86
C ARG A 59 -17.82 5.10 -6.88
N GLN A 60 -18.19 4.85 -5.62
CA GLN A 60 -17.24 4.29 -4.64
C GLN A 60 -16.86 2.84 -4.99
N LYS A 61 -17.82 2.02 -5.42
CA LYS A 61 -17.56 0.65 -5.86
C LYS A 61 -16.65 0.61 -7.08
N GLU A 62 -16.85 1.49 -8.05
CA GLU A 62 -15.96 1.63 -9.21
C GLU A 62 -14.54 2.03 -8.79
N ARG A 63 -14.40 3.03 -7.90
CA ARG A 63 -13.09 3.43 -7.37
C ARG A 63 -12.37 2.28 -6.65
N ALA A 64 -13.08 1.56 -5.79
CA ALA A 64 -12.54 0.41 -5.08
C ALA A 64 -12.12 -0.73 -6.05
N SER A 65 -12.92 -0.99 -7.08
CA SER A 65 -12.59 -1.97 -8.13
C SER A 65 -11.33 -1.57 -8.89
N THR A 66 -11.21 -0.30 -9.30
CA THR A 66 -10.03 0.19 -10.02
C THR A 66 -8.76 0.11 -9.17
N ILE A 67 -8.83 0.55 -7.90
CA ILE A 67 -7.69 0.46 -6.97
C ILE A 67 -7.31 -1.01 -6.72
N GLY A 68 -8.30 -1.88 -6.51
CA GLY A 68 -8.06 -3.31 -6.34
C GLY A 68 -7.41 -3.96 -7.56
N GLY A 69 -7.84 -3.55 -8.76
CA GLY A 69 -7.25 -3.97 -10.03
C GLY A 69 -5.78 -3.55 -10.15
N VAL A 70 -5.48 -2.27 -9.90
CA VAL A 70 -4.10 -1.75 -9.95
C VAL A 70 -3.21 -2.46 -8.93
N LEU A 71 -3.66 -2.61 -7.68
CA LEU A 71 -2.86 -3.27 -6.63
C LEU A 71 -2.63 -4.75 -6.95
N SER A 72 -3.64 -5.45 -7.47
CA SER A 72 -3.51 -6.85 -7.89
C SER A 72 -2.56 -7.02 -9.06
N ALA A 73 -2.59 -6.09 -10.04
CA ALA A 73 -1.68 -6.09 -11.17
C ALA A 73 -0.24 -5.85 -10.71
N THR A 74 0.01 -4.83 -9.87
CA THR A 74 1.32 -4.53 -9.31
C THR A 74 1.88 -5.71 -8.50
N LEU A 75 1.07 -6.32 -7.65
CA LEU A 75 1.46 -7.49 -6.87
C LEU A 75 1.85 -8.67 -7.79
N LYS A 76 1.03 -8.93 -8.83
CA LYS A 76 1.31 -9.98 -9.81
C LYS A 76 2.65 -9.75 -10.49
N VAL A 77 2.90 -8.53 -10.99
CA VAL A 77 4.17 -8.19 -11.66
C VAL A 77 5.35 -8.40 -10.72
N ALA A 78 5.27 -7.91 -9.47
CA ALA A 78 6.34 -8.07 -8.49
C ALA A 78 6.64 -9.55 -8.18
N ILE A 79 5.62 -10.36 -7.92
CA ILE A 79 5.77 -11.79 -7.62
C ILE A 79 6.45 -12.53 -8.78
N TRP A 80 6.00 -12.28 -10.01
CA TRP A 80 6.55 -12.97 -11.18
C TRP A 80 7.98 -12.53 -11.51
N ILE A 81 8.34 -11.26 -11.31
CA ILE A 81 9.72 -10.80 -11.45
C ILE A 81 10.63 -11.57 -10.47
N ILE A 82 10.22 -11.69 -9.20
CA ILE A 82 10.98 -12.41 -8.18
C ILE A 82 11.06 -13.90 -8.53
N ALA A 83 9.95 -14.52 -8.93
CA ALA A 83 9.91 -15.94 -9.29
C ALA A 83 10.83 -16.26 -10.48
N ILE A 84 10.83 -15.40 -11.52
CA ILE A 84 11.72 -15.54 -12.68
C ILE A 84 13.18 -15.38 -12.26
N ALA A 85 13.50 -14.36 -11.45
CA ALA A 85 14.86 -14.17 -10.94
C ALA A 85 15.33 -15.40 -10.14
N MET A 86 14.51 -15.93 -9.23
CA MET A 86 14.84 -17.14 -8.47
C MET A 86 15.02 -18.37 -9.38
N ALA A 87 14.18 -18.52 -10.40
CA ALA A 87 14.30 -19.61 -11.36
C ALA A 87 15.62 -19.52 -12.16
N LEU A 88 16.03 -18.32 -12.57
CA LEU A 88 17.34 -18.09 -13.21
C LEU A 88 18.50 -18.49 -12.28
N GLY A 89 18.40 -18.23 -10.98
CA GLY A 89 19.40 -18.66 -10.00
C GLY A 89 19.65 -20.18 -10.00
N GLU A 90 18.59 -20.99 -10.18
CA GLU A 90 18.71 -22.45 -10.25
C GLU A 90 19.41 -22.96 -11.52
N PHE A 91 19.47 -22.13 -12.58
CA PHE A 91 20.25 -22.42 -13.78
C PHE A 91 21.70 -21.92 -13.69
N GLY A 92 22.12 -21.39 -12.53
CA GLY A 92 23.48 -20.91 -12.30
C GLY A 92 23.74 -19.47 -12.74
N PHE A 93 22.69 -18.69 -13.04
CA PHE A 93 22.85 -17.26 -13.29
C PHE A 93 23.11 -16.51 -11.98
N ASP A 94 24.03 -15.55 -12.02
CA ASP A 94 24.28 -14.66 -10.88
C ASP A 94 23.11 -13.69 -10.68
N LEU A 95 22.53 -13.70 -9.48
CA LEU A 95 21.44 -12.81 -9.09
C LEU A 95 21.95 -11.48 -8.53
N GLY A 96 23.25 -11.32 -8.29
CA GLY A 96 23.85 -10.08 -7.78
C GLY A 96 23.41 -8.83 -8.55
N PRO A 97 23.52 -8.78 -9.89
CA PRO A 97 23.06 -7.63 -10.69
C PRO A 97 21.55 -7.37 -10.59
N LEU A 98 20.73 -8.42 -10.51
CA LEU A 98 19.28 -8.32 -10.37
C LEU A 98 18.90 -7.75 -8.99
N ILE A 99 19.52 -8.25 -7.92
CA ILE A 99 19.31 -7.78 -6.55
C ILE A 99 19.77 -6.33 -6.40
N ALA A 100 20.93 -5.99 -6.95
CA ALA A 100 21.43 -4.61 -6.94
C ALA A 100 20.47 -3.64 -7.64
N SER A 101 19.97 -4.03 -8.83
CA SER A 101 19.00 -3.23 -9.60
C SER A 101 17.67 -3.10 -8.86
N ALA A 102 17.17 -4.19 -8.28
CA ALA A 102 15.96 -4.18 -7.46
C ALA A 102 16.11 -3.27 -6.23
N GLY A 103 17.31 -3.23 -5.63
CA GLY A 103 17.63 -2.30 -4.54
C GLY A 103 17.49 -0.84 -4.95
N VAL A 104 18.06 -0.43 -6.10
CA VAL A 104 17.96 0.94 -6.62
C VAL A 104 16.50 1.33 -6.90
N VAL A 105 15.74 0.45 -7.57
CA VAL A 105 14.32 0.67 -7.84
C VAL A 105 13.53 0.76 -6.53
N GLY A 106 13.84 -0.10 -5.56
CA GLY A 106 13.22 -0.10 -4.23
C GLY A 106 13.45 1.22 -3.48
N VAL A 107 14.68 1.76 -3.52
CA VAL A 107 14.99 3.07 -2.94
C VAL A 107 14.21 4.18 -3.64
N ALA A 108 14.17 4.20 -4.97
CA ALA A 108 13.43 5.21 -5.73
C ALA A 108 11.93 5.20 -5.39
N LEU A 109 11.32 4.01 -5.30
CA LEU A 109 9.92 3.84 -4.89
C LEU A 109 9.71 4.28 -3.42
N GLY A 110 10.63 3.92 -2.53
CA GLY A 110 10.58 4.31 -1.11
C GLY A 110 10.63 5.81 -0.91
N LEU A 111 11.52 6.50 -1.63
CA LEU A 111 11.61 7.96 -1.63
C LEU A 111 10.34 8.60 -2.21
N GLY A 112 9.77 8.04 -3.29
CA GLY A 112 8.51 8.51 -3.86
C GLY A 112 7.31 8.34 -2.92
N ALA A 113 7.31 7.30 -2.09
CA ALA A 113 6.25 7.02 -1.11
C ALA A 113 6.48 7.68 0.26
N GLN A 114 7.64 8.31 0.49
CA GLN A 114 8.06 8.80 1.81
C GLN A 114 7.06 9.76 2.44
N THR A 115 6.47 10.67 1.66
CA THR A 115 5.49 11.65 2.15
C THR A 115 4.20 10.97 2.59
N LEU A 116 3.73 9.96 1.86
CA LEU A 116 2.55 9.18 2.25
C LEU A 116 2.76 8.43 3.57
N VAL A 117 3.94 7.83 3.74
CA VAL A 117 4.29 7.13 4.98
C VAL A 117 4.32 8.11 6.15
N ARG A 118 4.94 9.29 5.96
CA ARG A 118 4.94 10.37 6.97
C ARG A 118 3.51 10.78 7.33
N ASP A 119 2.66 11.03 6.33
CA ASP A 119 1.27 11.44 6.56
C ASP A 119 0.51 10.44 7.43
N VAL A 120 0.61 9.14 7.09
CA VAL A 120 -0.11 8.09 7.82
C VAL A 120 0.40 7.95 9.25
N LEU A 121 1.72 7.96 9.46
CA LEU A 121 2.29 7.86 10.80
C LEU A 121 1.91 9.07 11.66
N SER A 122 2.04 10.29 11.13
CA SER A 122 1.60 11.50 11.82
C SER A 122 0.12 11.45 12.17
N GLY A 123 -0.75 11.00 11.26
CA GLY A 123 -2.16 10.84 11.54
C GLY A 123 -2.47 9.83 12.64
N ILE A 124 -1.76 8.71 12.68
CA ILE A 124 -1.89 7.71 13.74
C ILE A 124 -1.50 8.31 15.10
N PHE A 125 -0.36 9.01 15.17
CA PHE A 125 0.08 9.64 16.43
C PHE A 125 -0.89 10.73 16.89
N MET A 126 -1.37 11.59 15.99
CA MET A 126 -2.36 12.62 16.35
C MET A 126 -3.64 12.02 16.95
N LEU A 127 -4.11 10.88 16.43
CA LEU A 127 -5.29 10.17 16.97
C LEU A 127 -5.02 9.47 18.29
N ILE A 128 -3.84 8.88 18.48
CA ILE A 128 -3.47 8.18 19.72
C ILE A 128 -3.22 9.17 20.86
N GLU A 129 -2.62 10.32 20.54
CA GLU A 129 -2.29 11.38 21.50
C GLU A 129 -3.45 12.35 21.76
N ASP A 130 -4.57 12.19 21.06
CA ASP A 130 -5.76 13.05 21.15
C ASP A 130 -5.45 14.55 21.05
N GLN A 131 -4.59 14.92 20.10
CA GLN A 131 -4.14 16.32 19.95
C GLN A 131 -5.28 17.28 19.57
N TYR A 132 -6.25 16.78 18.80
CA TYR A 132 -7.51 17.47 18.46
C TYR A 132 -8.51 16.48 17.86
N GLY A 133 -9.80 16.75 18.08
CA GLY A 133 -10.92 15.96 17.61
C GLY A 133 -11.78 16.65 16.56
N VAL A 134 -12.78 15.93 16.06
CA VAL A 134 -13.83 16.52 15.21
C VAL A 134 -14.67 17.46 16.06
N GLY A 135 -14.86 18.69 15.57
CA GLY A 135 -15.58 19.75 16.27
C GLY A 135 -14.69 20.73 17.02
N ASP A 136 -13.40 20.44 17.19
CA ASP A 136 -12.46 21.36 17.81
C ASP A 136 -12.15 22.53 16.89
N GLU A 137 -12.07 23.73 17.47
CA GLU A 137 -11.53 24.91 16.81
C GLU A 137 -10.01 24.89 16.94
N ILE A 138 -9.33 24.80 15.79
CA ILE A 138 -7.88 24.70 15.72
C ILE A 138 -7.27 25.78 14.85
N GLU A 139 -6.03 26.12 15.17
CA GLU A 139 -5.12 26.91 14.35
C GLU A 139 -3.97 25.99 13.89
N VAL A 140 -3.89 25.77 12.59
CA VAL A 140 -2.92 24.86 11.99
C VAL A 140 -2.41 25.42 10.67
N LEU A 141 -1.09 25.49 10.52
CA LEU A 141 -0.44 26.16 9.40
C LEU A 141 -0.96 27.60 9.24
N GLU A 142 -1.59 27.93 8.13
CA GLU A 142 -2.18 29.24 7.80
C GLU A 142 -3.72 29.22 7.89
N VAL A 143 -4.29 28.15 8.47
CA VAL A 143 -5.74 27.92 8.52
C VAL A 143 -6.20 27.95 9.98
N GLN A 144 -7.21 28.76 10.27
CA GLN A 144 -7.94 28.76 11.54
C GLN A 144 -9.40 28.39 11.27
N GLY A 145 -9.92 27.41 12.01
CA GLY A 145 -11.29 26.94 11.84
C GLY A 145 -11.62 25.67 12.58
N ILE A 146 -12.78 25.08 12.26
CA ILE A 146 -13.33 23.91 12.95
C ILE A 146 -12.97 22.63 12.19
N VAL A 147 -12.49 21.61 12.91
CA VAL A 147 -12.20 20.29 12.35
C VAL A 147 -13.48 19.57 11.97
N GLU A 148 -13.65 19.23 10.69
CA GLU A 148 -14.79 18.45 10.21
C GLU A 148 -14.52 16.95 10.19
N LYS A 149 -13.28 16.55 9.90
CA LYS A 149 -12.89 15.15 9.81
C LYS A 149 -11.41 14.98 10.08
N VAL A 150 -11.08 14.01 10.92
CA VAL A 150 -9.71 13.53 11.10
C VAL A 150 -9.60 12.18 10.39
N GLY A 151 -8.76 12.13 9.35
CA GLY A 151 -8.42 10.89 8.65
C GLY A 151 -6.99 10.47 8.95
N LEU A 152 -6.61 9.24 8.57
CA LEU A 152 -5.24 8.76 8.77
C LEU A 152 -4.19 9.54 7.98
N ARG A 153 -4.54 10.06 6.80
CA ARG A 153 -3.61 10.82 5.93
C ARG A 153 -3.89 12.32 5.89
N VAL A 154 -5.16 12.69 6.04
CA VAL A 154 -5.64 14.05 5.80
C VAL A 154 -6.66 14.41 6.88
N THR A 155 -6.48 15.60 7.45
CA THR A 155 -7.46 16.29 8.29
C THR A 155 -8.15 17.37 7.47
N THR A 156 -9.46 17.54 7.65
CA THR A 156 -10.22 18.61 6.99
C THR A 156 -10.70 19.64 7.99
N VAL A 157 -10.44 20.92 7.69
CA VAL A 157 -10.77 22.06 8.55
C VAL A 157 -11.61 23.03 7.75
N ARG A 158 -12.74 23.49 8.31
CA ARG A 158 -13.56 24.54 7.72
C ARG A 158 -13.28 25.86 8.41
N ASP A 159 -12.87 26.86 7.63
CA ASP A 159 -12.62 28.21 8.16
C ASP A 159 -13.92 29.02 8.34
N GLY A 160 -13.81 30.20 8.96
CA GLY A 160 -14.93 31.11 9.17
C GLY A 160 -15.55 31.69 7.90
N SER A 161 -14.87 31.60 6.74
CA SER A 161 -15.42 31.96 5.43
C SER A 161 -16.21 30.83 4.78
N GLY A 162 -16.20 29.64 5.39
CA GLY A 162 -16.85 28.44 4.89
C GLY A 162 -15.99 27.60 3.94
N THR A 163 -14.72 27.97 3.72
CA THR A 163 -13.80 27.21 2.85
C THR A 163 -13.36 25.93 3.55
N LEU A 164 -13.40 24.80 2.85
CA LEU A 164 -12.96 23.51 3.36
C LEU A 164 -11.52 23.22 2.91
N TRP A 165 -10.61 23.17 3.88
CA TRP A 165 -9.19 22.92 3.68
C TRP A 165 -8.87 21.45 3.89
N TYR A 166 -7.98 20.90 3.06
CA TYR A 166 -7.48 19.52 3.17
C TYR A 166 -6.01 19.56 3.54
N LEU A 167 -5.69 19.19 4.78
CA LEU A 167 -4.36 19.30 5.34
C LEU A 167 -3.71 17.92 5.40
N ARG A 168 -2.50 17.79 4.85
CA ARG A 168 -1.72 16.55 4.98
C ARG A 168 -1.18 16.43 6.38
N ASN A 169 -1.47 15.30 7.03
CA ASN A 169 -1.08 15.07 8.40
C ASN A 169 0.44 15.12 8.61
N GLY A 170 1.24 14.73 7.62
CA GLY A 170 2.70 14.71 7.70
C GLY A 170 3.35 16.10 7.58
N GLU A 171 2.55 17.13 7.29
CA GLU A 171 2.98 18.53 7.24
C GLU A 171 2.51 19.35 8.44
N ILE A 172 1.67 18.76 9.31
CA ILE A 172 1.23 19.38 10.55
C ILE A 172 2.32 19.17 11.60
N LEU A 173 3.27 20.11 11.67
CA LEU A 173 4.36 20.09 12.64
C LEU A 173 3.95 20.70 14.00
N LYS A 174 2.93 21.56 13.99
CA LYS A 174 2.39 22.25 15.17
C LYS A 174 0.91 22.55 14.92
N VAL A 175 0.11 22.39 15.97
CA VAL A 175 -1.31 22.74 16.01
C VAL A 175 -1.61 23.45 17.32
N GLY A 176 -2.45 24.48 17.28
CA GLY A 176 -3.07 25.08 18.46
C GLY A 176 -4.51 24.63 18.55
N ASN A 177 -4.91 23.97 19.65
CA ASN A 177 -6.31 23.63 19.90
C ASN A 177 -6.93 24.67 20.84
N GLN A 178 -7.82 25.49 20.32
CA GLN A 178 -8.46 26.57 21.06
C GLN A 178 -9.63 26.06 21.91
N SER A 179 -10.17 24.88 21.60
CA SER A 179 -11.23 24.24 22.39
C SER A 179 -10.73 23.57 23.68
N GLN A 180 -9.41 23.36 23.79
CA GLN A 180 -8.78 22.82 24.99
C GLN A 180 -8.11 23.89 25.88
N SER A 181 -8.27 25.18 25.57
CA SER A 181 -7.84 26.23 26.48
C SER A 181 -8.81 26.30 27.66
N GLY A 182 -8.36 25.85 28.83
CA GLY A 182 -9.13 25.88 30.09
C GLY A 182 -9.53 27.28 30.54
#